data_AF-A0A510KWW9-F1
#
_entry.id   AF-A0A510KWW9-F1
#
_cell.length_a   1.000
_cell.length_b   1.000
_cell.length_c   1.000
_cell.angle_alpha   90.00
_cell.angle_beta   90.00
_cell.angle_gamma   90.00
#
_symmetry.space_group_name_H-M   'P 1'
#
loop_
_entity.id
_entity.type
_entity.pdbx_description
1 polymer ?
#
loop_
_entity_poly.entity_id
_entity_poly.type
_entity_poly.pdbx_seq_one_letter_code
_entity_poly.pdbx_strand_id
1 'polypeptide(L)'
;MYDGGINQVMGTQDDGVSVKEFKNLKLDKKDISITVNGTAVIKLSSKAAQTKNLKPKENPAKKEYTFSSGNYVVGKDIERGIYDVIAVKGNGNISSDNMFEGGINEVFGTSGDGFYVKEFKNAYFNDDVQLTVSGVTIKLVPSK
;
A
#
# COMPACT_ATOMS: atom_id res chain seq x y z
N MET A 1 -25.23 4.40 -4.28
CA MET A 1 -24.21 4.78 -5.28
C MET A 1 -23.23 5.70 -4.58
N TYR A 2 -21.94 5.34 -4.54
CA TYR A 2 -20.92 6.15 -3.87
C TYR A 2 -20.70 7.43 -4.67
N ASP A 3 -21.09 8.57 -4.10
CA ASP A 3 -20.90 9.89 -4.73
C ASP A 3 -19.40 10.22 -4.81
N GLY A 4 -18.80 10.01 -5.99
CA GLY A 4 -17.43 10.42 -6.31
C GLY A 4 -16.30 9.46 -5.95
N GLY A 5 -16.59 8.32 -5.31
CA GLY A 5 -15.59 7.29 -5.00
C GLY A 5 -15.30 6.34 -6.16
N ILE A 6 -14.14 5.69 -6.14
CA ILE A 6 -13.75 4.63 -7.10
C ILE A 6 -13.64 3.29 -6.37
N ASN A 7 -14.22 2.26 -6.96
CA ASN A 7 -13.98 0.85 -6.61
C ASN A 7 -14.04 0.06 -7.91
N GLN A 8 -12.87 -0.16 -8.52
CA GLN A 8 -12.75 -0.74 -9.86
C GLN A 8 -11.57 -1.71 -9.89
N VAL A 9 -11.74 -2.81 -10.63
CA VAL A 9 -10.62 -3.68 -11.00
C VAL A 9 -9.89 -3.00 -12.15
N MET A 10 -8.80 -2.30 -11.84
CA MET A 10 -8.00 -1.59 -12.84
C MET A 10 -6.94 -2.52 -13.42
N GLY A 11 -6.85 -2.61 -14.74
CA GLY A 11 -5.90 -3.51 -15.40
C GLY A 11 -5.72 -3.18 -16.89
N THR A 12 -4.60 -3.63 -17.46
CA THR A 12 -4.31 -3.48 -18.90
C THR A 12 -4.79 -4.66 -19.74
N GLN A 13 -5.24 -5.73 -19.07
CA GLN A 13 -5.74 -6.94 -19.71
C GLN A 13 -7.08 -6.69 -20.42
N ASP A 14 -7.43 -7.56 -21.36
CA ASP A 14 -8.74 -7.59 -22.03
C ASP A 14 -9.47 -8.87 -21.63
N ASP A 15 -9.94 -8.89 -20.39
CA ASP A 15 -10.52 -10.05 -19.70
C ASP A 15 -12.02 -9.88 -19.37
N GLY A 16 -12.63 -8.78 -19.82
CA GLY A 16 -14.03 -8.43 -19.57
C GLY A 16 -14.34 -7.95 -18.15
N VAL A 17 -13.35 -7.90 -17.24
CA VAL A 17 -13.53 -7.41 -15.86
C VAL A 17 -12.64 -6.21 -15.53
N SER A 18 -11.47 -6.12 -16.17
CA SER A 18 -10.48 -5.07 -15.98
C SER A 18 -10.82 -3.81 -16.75
N VAL A 19 -10.71 -2.65 -16.10
CA VAL A 19 -10.86 -1.33 -16.73
C VAL A 19 -9.51 -0.62 -16.84
N LYS A 20 -9.24 -0.02 -18.01
CA LYS A 20 -7.97 0.69 -18.29
C LYS A 20 -7.99 2.14 -17.81
N GLU A 21 -9.17 2.75 -17.72
CA GLU A 21 -9.34 4.17 -17.39
C GLU A 21 -10.62 4.36 -16.57
N PHE A 22 -10.53 5.17 -15.51
CA PHE A 22 -11.68 5.69 -14.79
C PHE A 22 -11.73 7.20 -14.93
N LYS A 23 -12.86 7.74 -15.38
CA LYS A 23 -13.07 9.17 -15.57
C LYS A 23 -13.90 9.74 -14.43
N ASN A 24 -13.68 11.02 -14.14
CA ASN A 24 -14.43 11.80 -13.14
C ASN A 24 -14.22 11.34 -11.69
N LEU A 25 -13.01 10.86 -11.36
CA LEU A 25 -12.59 10.68 -9.96
C LEU A 25 -12.65 12.02 -9.23
N LYS A 26 -13.40 12.05 -8.13
CA LYS A 26 -13.63 13.27 -7.35
C LYS A 26 -12.66 13.31 -6.16
N LEU A 27 -11.64 14.17 -6.27
CA LEU A 27 -10.62 14.41 -5.23
C LEU A 27 -10.75 15.85 -4.71
N ASP A 28 -11.95 16.23 -4.26
CA ASP A 28 -12.31 17.63 -3.95
C ASP A 28 -12.33 17.96 -2.45
N LYS A 29 -12.04 16.98 -1.59
CA LYS A 29 -11.91 17.15 -0.14
C LYS A 29 -10.47 16.95 0.30
N LYS A 30 -10.13 17.53 1.45
CA LYS A 30 -8.88 17.20 2.15
C LYS A 30 -8.91 15.74 2.61
N ASP A 31 -7.72 15.15 2.74
CA ASP A 31 -7.50 13.83 3.34
C ASP A 31 -8.22 12.66 2.61
N ILE A 32 -8.46 12.81 1.31
CA ILE A 32 -8.88 11.68 0.47
C ILE A 32 -7.69 10.76 0.23
N SER A 33 -7.80 9.50 0.64
CA SER A 33 -6.85 8.43 0.31
C SER A 33 -7.23 7.75 -1.01
N ILE A 34 -6.21 7.40 -1.79
CA ILE A 34 -6.34 6.48 -2.92
C ILE A 34 -5.45 5.30 -2.59
N THR A 35 -6.05 4.13 -2.46
CA THR A 35 -5.32 2.88 -2.24
C THR A 35 -5.24 2.13 -3.56
N VAL A 36 -4.04 1.68 -3.91
CA VAL A 36 -3.78 0.89 -5.11
C VAL A 36 -3.14 -0.41 -4.66
N ASN A 37 -3.87 -1.51 -4.82
CA ASN A 37 -3.45 -2.84 -4.39
C ASN A 37 -2.89 -3.63 -5.58
N GLY A 38 -2.14 -4.69 -5.26
CA GLY A 38 -1.52 -5.54 -6.26
C GLY A 38 -0.41 -4.82 -7.05
N THR A 39 -0.33 -5.08 -8.35
CA THR A 39 0.76 -4.59 -9.22
C THR A 39 0.36 -3.41 -10.12
N ALA A 40 -0.84 -2.88 -9.94
CA ALA A 40 -1.34 -1.79 -10.75
C ALA A 40 -0.53 -0.50 -10.51
N VAL A 41 -0.04 0.10 -11.58
CA VAL A 41 0.55 1.45 -11.55
C VAL A 41 -0.44 2.41 -12.20
N ILE A 42 -0.95 3.36 -11.43
CA ILE A 42 -1.93 4.34 -11.92
C ILE A 42 -1.27 5.68 -12.20
N LYS A 43 -1.77 6.36 -13.24
CA LYS A 43 -1.46 7.77 -13.52
C LYS A 43 -2.71 8.59 -13.27
N LEU A 44 -2.63 9.53 -12.32
CA LEU A 44 -3.67 10.53 -12.09
C LEU A 44 -3.43 11.74 -12.98
N SER A 45 -4.48 12.23 -13.64
CA SER A 45 -4.40 13.46 -14.45
C SER A 45 -5.67 14.30 -14.31
N SER A 46 -5.49 15.60 -14.17
CA SER A 46 -6.58 16.58 -14.15
C SER A 46 -6.07 17.93 -14.66
N LYS A 47 -6.90 18.64 -15.44
CA LYS A 47 -6.61 20.03 -15.85
C LYS A 47 -6.50 20.98 -14.65
N ALA A 48 -7.16 20.65 -13.54
CA ALA A 48 -7.15 21.43 -12.31
C ALA A 48 -6.09 20.96 -11.29
N ALA A 49 -5.28 19.94 -11.61
CA ALA A 49 -4.28 19.41 -10.68
C ALA A 49 -3.24 20.49 -10.32
N GLN A 50 -3.15 20.82 -9.04
CA GLN A 50 -2.17 21.77 -8.52
C GLN A 50 -0.98 21.03 -7.91
N THR A 51 -0.03 20.62 -8.74
CA THR A 51 1.14 19.85 -8.29
C THR A 51 2.26 20.71 -7.68
N LYS A 52 2.27 22.02 -7.96
CA LYS A 52 3.32 22.95 -7.50
C LYS A 52 3.46 23.04 -5.97
N ASN A 53 2.38 22.79 -5.24
CA ASN A 53 2.34 22.88 -3.78
C ASN A 53 2.34 21.50 -3.11
N LEU A 54 2.58 20.42 -3.86
CA LEU A 54 2.73 19.10 -3.27
C LEU A 54 3.98 19.11 -2.39
N LYS A 55 3.78 18.81 -1.11
CA LYS A 55 4.87 18.60 -0.17
C LYS A 55 4.98 17.11 0.09
N PRO A 56 6.19 16.53 0.00
CA PRO A 56 6.43 15.18 0.50
C PRO A 56 5.97 15.11 1.95
N LYS A 57 5.35 13.99 2.33
CA LYS A 57 5.07 13.72 3.73
C LYS A 57 6.40 13.38 4.39
N GLU A 58 6.79 14.09 5.44
CA GLU A 58 8.00 13.76 6.19
C GLU A 58 7.86 12.34 6.75
N ASN A 59 8.87 11.50 6.48
CA ASN A 59 8.92 10.15 7.00
C ASN A 59 9.81 10.09 8.25
N PRO A 60 9.25 9.87 9.44
CA PRO A 60 10.03 9.81 10.68
C PRO A 60 10.83 8.51 10.84
N ALA A 61 10.49 7.46 10.09
CA ALA A 61 11.18 6.17 10.17
C ALA A 61 12.63 6.28 9.69
N LYS A 62 13.55 5.65 10.44
CA LYS A 62 14.99 5.65 10.10
C LYS A 62 15.60 4.26 10.00
N LYS A 63 14.95 3.25 10.57
CA LYS A 63 15.45 1.88 10.64
C LYS A 63 14.74 0.95 9.69
N GLU A 64 15.49 -0.01 9.20
CA GLU A 64 14.94 -1.17 8.49
C GLU A 64 14.65 -2.29 9.50
N TYR A 65 13.67 -3.13 9.19
CA TYR A 65 13.28 -4.27 10.00
C TYR A 65 13.14 -5.51 9.14
N THR A 66 13.46 -6.68 9.69
CA THR A 66 13.19 -7.97 9.04
C THR A 66 12.38 -8.81 10.00
N PHE A 67 11.21 -9.27 9.55
CA PHE A 67 10.27 -10.01 10.37
C PHE A 67 9.86 -11.31 9.67
N SER A 68 9.75 -12.37 10.45
CA SER A 68 9.09 -13.62 10.03
C SER A 68 7.61 -13.57 10.43
N SER A 69 6.90 -14.70 10.34
CA SER A 69 5.53 -14.79 10.83
C SER A 69 5.41 -14.36 12.29
N GLY A 70 4.44 -13.51 12.60
CA GLY A 70 4.23 -12.93 13.93
C GLY A 70 3.28 -11.74 13.90
N ASN A 71 3.02 -11.18 15.08
CA ASN A 71 2.31 -9.93 15.27
C ASN A 71 3.26 -8.89 15.85
N TYR A 72 3.27 -7.69 15.26
CA TYR A 72 4.17 -6.60 15.62
C TYR A 72 3.36 -5.33 15.84
N VAL A 73 3.77 -4.53 16.83
CA VAL A 73 3.08 -3.29 17.20
C VAL A 73 3.98 -2.10 16.92
N VAL A 74 3.45 -1.13 16.17
CA VAL A 74 4.16 0.12 15.87
C VAL A 74 4.24 0.98 17.13
N GLY A 75 5.40 1.59 17.37
CA GLY A 75 5.76 2.26 18.61
C GLY A 75 6.44 1.33 19.65
N LYS A 76 6.35 0.00 19.46
CA LYS A 76 7.00 -0.99 20.33
C LYS A 76 8.07 -1.80 19.58
N ASP A 77 7.66 -2.47 18.51
CA ASP A 77 8.52 -3.35 17.71
C ASP A 77 9.05 -2.63 16.46
N ILE A 78 8.31 -1.64 15.97
CA ILE A 78 8.58 -0.89 14.73
C ILE A 78 8.48 0.61 15.03
N GLU A 79 9.38 1.43 14.49
CA GLU A 79 9.21 2.88 14.52
C GLU A 79 7.98 3.29 13.69
N ARG A 80 7.23 4.31 14.12
CA ARG A 80 6.19 4.89 13.27
C ARG A 80 6.81 5.46 12.00
N GLY A 81 6.09 5.39 10.89
CA GLY A 81 6.52 5.99 9.64
C GLY A 81 5.91 5.35 8.41
N ILE A 82 6.57 5.56 7.27
CA ILE A 82 6.15 5.07 5.96
C ILE A 82 7.21 4.06 5.50
N TYR A 83 6.78 2.87 5.10
CA TYR A 83 7.67 1.78 4.74
C TYR A 83 7.34 1.16 3.38
N ASP A 84 8.38 0.86 2.63
CA ASP A 84 8.34 -0.12 1.57
C ASP A 84 8.46 -1.51 2.20
N VAL A 85 7.51 -2.39 1.89
CA VAL A 85 7.44 -3.76 2.39
C VAL A 85 7.90 -4.70 1.29
N ILE A 86 8.91 -5.53 1.58
CA ILE A 86 9.54 -6.41 0.59
C ILE A 86 9.47 -7.86 1.07
N ALA A 87 8.98 -8.78 0.24
CA ALA A 87 9.04 -10.20 0.51
C ALA A 87 10.48 -10.71 0.40
N VAL A 88 10.99 -11.37 1.46
CA VAL A 88 12.36 -11.90 1.52
C VAL A 88 12.37 -13.41 1.31
N LYS A 89 11.43 -14.14 1.92
CA LYS A 89 11.36 -15.60 1.86
C LYS A 89 9.96 -16.10 2.14
N GLY A 90 9.56 -17.18 1.48
CA GLY A 90 8.26 -17.81 1.70
C GLY A 90 7.13 -17.03 1.02
N ASN A 91 5.91 -17.47 1.31
CA ASN A 91 4.68 -17.03 0.68
C ASN A 91 3.56 -17.06 1.73
N GLY A 92 2.76 -16.00 1.83
CA GLY A 92 1.69 -15.90 2.81
C GLY A 92 0.98 -14.56 2.78
N ASN A 93 0.43 -14.12 3.91
CA ASN A 93 -0.36 -12.88 4.00
C ASN A 93 0.30 -11.88 4.94
N ILE A 94 0.25 -10.61 4.57
CA ILE A 94 0.54 -9.49 5.46
C ILE A 94 -0.69 -8.61 5.56
N SER A 95 -1.03 -8.20 6.78
CA SER A 95 -2.14 -7.28 7.01
C SER A 95 -1.87 -6.36 8.19
N SER A 96 -2.36 -5.14 8.14
CA SER A 96 -2.42 -4.24 9.28
C SER A 96 -3.86 -3.82 9.59
N ASP A 97 -4.13 -3.50 10.85
CA ASP A 97 -5.46 -3.06 11.30
C ASP A 97 -5.88 -1.71 10.70
N ASN A 98 -4.92 -0.90 10.24
CA ASN A 98 -5.15 0.34 9.52
C ASN A 98 -5.19 0.18 7.97
N MET A 99 -5.53 -0.99 7.43
CA MET A 99 -5.50 -1.28 5.99
C MET A 99 -6.28 -0.28 5.11
N PHE A 100 -7.31 0.38 5.65
CA PHE A 100 -8.11 1.40 4.93
C PHE A 100 -7.59 2.83 5.11
N GLU A 101 -6.56 3.02 5.94
CA GLU A 101 -5.96 4.31 6.29
C GLU A 101 -4.48 4.37 5.88
N GLY A 102 -4.14 3.69 4.77
CA GLY A 102 -2.78 3.63 4.23
C GLY A 102 -1.94 2.45 4.74
N GLY A 103 -2.53 1.56 5.54
CA GLY A 103 -1.94 0.28 5.90
C GLY A 103 -1.87 -0.70 4.73
N ILE A 104 -1.72 -1.98 5.04
CA ILE A 104 -1.50 -3.04 4.04
C ILE A 104 -2.44 -4.21 4.28
N ASN A 105 -2.87 -4.87 3.20
CA ASN A 105 -3.49 -6.19 3.24
C ASN A 105 -3.23 -6.90 1.91
N GLU A 106 -2.16 -7.70 1.85
CA GLU A 106 -1.65 -8.25 0.60
C GLU A 106 -1.18 -9.70 0.76
N VAL A 107 -1.42 -10.50 -0.27
CA VAL A 107 -0.85 -11.83 -0.40
C VAL A 107 0.58 -11.68 -0.92
N PHE A 108 1.54 -11.91 -0.04
CA PHE A 108 2.95 -11.60 -0.24
C PHE A 108 3.78 -12.85 -0.46
N GLY A 109 4.81 -12.74 -1.29
CA GLY A 109 5.64 -13.90 -1.56
C GLY A 109 6.78 -13.64 -2.52
N THR A 110 7.67 -14.62 -2.58
CA THR A 110 8.86 -14.58 -3.44
C THR A 110 8.69 -15.34 -4.75
N SER A 111 7.68 -16.22 -4.85
CA SER A 111 7.39 -16.92 -6.10
C SER A 111 6.95 -15.95 -7.21
N GLY A 112 7.36 -16.24 -8.44
CA GLY A 112 7.07 -15.44 -9.63
C GLY A 112 5.87 -15.95 -10.44
N ASP A 113 5.00 -16.74 -9.83
CA ASP A 113 3.83 -17.37 -10.47
C ASP A 113 2.66 -16.41 -10.70
N GLY A 114 2.81 -15.14 -10.32
CA GLY A 114 1.82 -14.08 -10.55
C GLY A 114 0.75 -13.98 -9.46
N PHE A 115 0.75 -14.86 -8.46
CA PHE A 115 -0.21 -14.82 -7.36
C PHE A 115 0.20 -13.90 -6.20
N TYR A 116 1.50 -13.59 -6.10
CA TYR A 116 2.07 -12.89 -4.95
C TYR A 116 2.61 -11.52 -5.32
N VAL A 117 2.35 -10.56 -4.44
CA VAL A 117 3.04 -9.27 -4.46
C VAL A 117 4.42 -9.45 -3.81
N LYS A 118 5.47 -8.99 -4.51
CA LYS A 118 6.85 -9.01 -3.98
C LYS A 118 7.19 -7.76 -3.18
N GLU A 119 6.56 -6.65 -3.53
CA GLU A 119 6.83 -5.36 -2.95
C GLU A 119 5.56 -4.51 -2.89
N PHE A 120 5.35 -3.85 -1.75
CA PHE A 120 4.29 -2.89 -1.52
C PHE A 120 4.94 -1.60 -1.07
N LYS A 121 4.58 -0.49 -1.72
CA LYS A 121 5.23 0.80 -1.51
C LYS A 121 4.41 1.67 -0.58
N ASN A 122 5.10 2.42 0.28
CA ASN A 122 4.50 3.45 1.12
C ASN A 122 3.41 2.97 2.09
N ALA A 123 3.57 1.79 2.69
CA ALA A 123 2.73 1.37 3.82
C ALA A 123 2.89 2.36 4.97
N TYR A 124 1.78 2.98 5.37
CA TYR A 124 1.75 3.99 6.40
C TYR A 124 1.39 3.37 7.74
N PHE A 125 2.31 3.46 8.70
CA PHE A 125 2.20 2.87 10.02
C PHE A 125 2.26 3.97 11.09
N ASN A 126 1.09 4.30 11.65
CA ASN A 126 0.96 5.16 12.82
C ASN A 126 1.25 4.38 14.10
N ASP A 127 1.39 5.09 15.23
CA ASP A 127 1.51 4.46 16.54
C ASP A 127 0.33 3.53 16.83
N ASP A 128 0.60 2.46 17.58
CA ASP A 128 -0.34 1.41 18.00
C ASP A 128 -0.94 0.55 16.88
N VAL A 129 -0.59 0.79 15.60
CA VAL A 129 -0.96 -0.09 14.48
C VAL A 129 -0.41 -1.49 14.71
N GLN A 130 -1.28 -2.50 14.54
CA GLN A 130 -0.91 -3.91 14.58
C GLN A 130 -0.61 -4.43 13.17
N LEU A 131 0.59 -4.97 12.99
CA LEU A 131 1.02 -5.64 11.76
C LEU A 131 1.07 -7.15 12.00
N THR A 132 0.26 -7.90 11.25
CA THR A 132 0.28 -9.36 11.24
C THR A 132 1.00 -9.85 9.98
N VAL A 133 2.00 -10.70 10.19
CA VAL A 133 2.76 -11.39 9.14
C VAL A 133 2.52 -12.89 9.29
N SER A 134 2.13 -13.57 8.22
CA SER A 134 1.87 -15.01 8.26
C SER A 134 2.43 -15.70 7.02
N GLY A 135 3.24 -16.76 7.18
CA GLY A 135 3.76 -17.59 6.10
C GLY A 135 4.91 -16.99 5.28
N VAL A 136 5.25 -15.72 5.50
CA VAL A 136 6.28 -14.98 4.75
C VAL A 136 7.25 -14.28 5.71
N THR A 137 8.51 -14.17 5.30
CA THR A 137 9.49 -13.26 5.90
C THR A 137 9.53 -11.98 5.07
N ILE A 138 9.38 -10.83 5.72
CA ILE A 138 9.36 -9.51 5.09
C ILE A 138 10.52 -8.65 5.57
N LYS A 139 10.86 -7.65 4.76
CA LYS A 139 11.71 -6.51 5.12
C LYS A 139 10.90 -5.23 5.04
N LEU A 140 10.93 -4.42 6.08
CA LEU A 140 10.43 -3.05 6.09
C LEU A 140 11.60 -2.10 5.87
N VAL A 141 11.50 -1.25 4.84
CA VAL A 141 12.51 -0.23 4.51
C VAL A 141 11.84 1.14 4.55
N PRO A 142 12.35 2.14 5.28
CA PRO A 142 11.77 3.47 5.26
C PRO A 142 11.65 4.02 3.83
N SER A 143 10.43 4.39 3.44
CA SER A 143 10.16 4.96 2.11
C SER A 143 10.82 6.35 1.98
N LYS A 144 11.25 6.67 0.76
CA LYS A 144 11.92 7.94 0.42
C LYS A 144 10.94 8.99 -0.08
#